data_AF-A0A614UIR0-F1
#
_entry.id   AF-A0A614UIR0-F1
#
_cell.length_a   1.000
_cell.length_b   1.000
_cell.length_c   1.000
_cell.angle_alpha   90.00
_cell.angle_beta   90.00
_cell.angle_gamma   90.00
#
_symmetry.space_group_name_H-M   'P 1'
#
loop_
_entity.id
_entity.type
_entity.pdbx_description
1 polymer ?
#
loop_
_entity_poly.entity_id
_entity_poly.type
_entity_poly.pdbx_seq_one_letter_code
_entity_poly.pdbx_strand_id
1 'polypeptide(L)'
;VYFEDKEGFDFFKQLITDRKINKILNPLGNINISCSAMLDLMARKIPEFTAKSLIVLDGDVVHDNSANAKKAKKEKNLCLLPSTLPPDQMIFEFLYNLPPDDAYWENKNKFTKAVFMKTAKDIIATLKIGNAPIDLKILIDNYKKVNKNHGGIVRKLFKDFAHTTQFQAQVKGRVKDNPYRYWVEKNPVQSDSFKNELIKSLKVIMTSGHGVDSATISSYLSDN
;
A
#
# COMPACT_ATOMS: atom_id res chain seq x y z
N VAL A 1 13.98 -4.64 2.00
CA VAL A 1 12.61 -4.22 2.38
C VAL A 1 11.64 -5.29 1.94
N TYR A 2 10.81 -5.79 2.85
CA TYR A 2 9.80 -6.81 2.57
C TYR A 2 8.41 -6.18 2.47
N PHE A 3 7.58 -6.76 1.61
CA PHE A 3 6.20 -6.35 1.34
C PHE A 3 5.28 -7.57 1.45
N GLU A 4 4.01 -7.34 1.79
CA GLU A 4 2.98 -8.40 1.81
C GLU A 4 2.69 -8.95 0.42
N ASP A 5 2.52 -8.04 -0.54
CA ASP A 5 2.20 -8.38 -1.91
C ASP A 5 2.74 -7.34 -2.91
N LYS A 6 2.41 -7.57 -4.16
CA LYS A 6 2.89 -6.77 -5.29
C LYS A 6 2.28 -5.36 -5.30
N GLU A 7 1.02 -5.24 -4.90
CA GLU A 7 0.30 -3.98 -4.87
C GLU A 7 0.83 -3.05 -3.77
N GLY A 8 1.15 -3.58 -2.59
CA GLY A 8 1.84 -2.85 -1.53
C GLY A 8 3.22 -2.35 -1.97
N PHE A 9 3.97 -3.19 -2.69
CA PHE A 9 5.23 -2.78 -3.32
C PHE A 9 5.05 -1.66 -4.36
N ASP A 10 4.05 -1.78 -5.24
CA ASP A 10 3.78 -0.77 -6.28
C ASP A 10 3.38 0.57 -5.68
N PHE A 11 2.59 0.56 -4.61
CA PHE A 11 2.21 1.76 -3.89
C PHE A 11 3.42 2.38 -3.17
N PHE A 12 4.23 1.56 -2.48
CA PHE A 12 5.45 2.01 -1.81
C PHE A 12 6.40 2.77 -2.76
N LYS A 13 6.58 2.28 -3.99
CA LYS A 13 7.41 2.93 -4.99
C LYS A 13 6.93 4.34 -5.37
N GLN A 14 5.63 4.62 -5.28
CA GLN A 14 5.09 5.94 -5.57
C GLN A 14 5.14 6.87 -4.35
N LEU A 15 5.08 6.31 -3.13
CA LEU A 15 5.30 7.03 -1.88
C LEU A 15 6.76 7.49 -1.75
N ILE A 16 7.71 6.61 -2.04
CA ILE A 16 9.14 6.84 -1.84
C ILE A 16 9.84 7.05 -3.18
N THR A 17 9.80 8.30 -3.65
CA THR A 17 10.46 8.74 -4.90
C THR A 17 11.82 9.39 -4.67
N ASP A 18 12.19 9.60 -3.41
CA ASP A 18 13.45 10.22 -3.00
C ASP A 18 14.66 9.38 -3.43
N ARG A 19 15.62 10.01 -4.13
CA ARG A 19 16.79 9.31 -4.68
C ARG A 19 17.77 8.86 -3.60
N LYS A 20 17.97 9.64 -2.54
CA LYS A 20 18.89 9.29 -1.44
C LYS A 20 18.33 8.08 -0.69
N ILE A 21 17.04 8.11 -0.34
CA ILE A 21 16.37 6.98 0.32
C ILE A 21 16.45 5.75 -0.57
N ASN A 22 16.05 5.85 -1.85
CA ASN A 22 16.08 4.70 -2.75
C ASN A 22 17.48 4.09 -2.96
N LYS A 23 18.56 4.87 -2.83
CA LYS A 23 19.94 4.37 -2.97
C LYS A 23 20.34 3.39 -1.87
N ILE A 24 19.72 3.47 -0.69
CA ILE A 24 20.01 2.60 0.46
C ILE A 24 18.98 1.50 0.66
N LEU A 25 17.94 1.44 -0.19
CA LEU A 25 16.94 0.39 -0.13
C LEU A 25 17.23 -0.71 -1.15
N ASN A 26 16.95 -1.96 -0.74
CA ASN A 26 16.76 -3.07 -1.66
C ASN A 26 15.31 -3.60 -1.52
N PRO A 27 14.33 -3.03 -2.27
CA PRO A 27 12.93 -3.44 -2.19
C PRO A 27 12.65 -4.79 -2.84
N LEU A 28 12.07 -5.73 -2.09
CA LEU A 28 11.78 -7.09 -2.54
C LEU A 28 10.29 -7.26 -2.86
N GLY A 29 9.88 -6.82 -4.05
CA GLY A 29 8.46 -6.77 -4.45
C GLY A 29 7.86 -8.08 -4.99
N ASN A 30 8.66 -9.13 -5.19
CA ASN A 30 8.23 -10.40 -5.79
C ASN A 30 8.49 -11.59 -4.85
N ILE A 31 8.27 -11.40 -3.55
CA ILE A 31 8.43 -12.46 -2.56
C ILE A 31 7.03 -12.92 -2.10
N ASN A 32 6.79 -14.23 -2.16
CA ASN A 32 5.54 -14.85 -1.68
C ASN A 32 5.62 -15.14 -0.18
N ILE A 33 5.62 -14.10 0.67
CA ILE A 33 5.46 -14.26 2.12
C ILE A 33 4.16 -13.58 2.54
N SER A 34 3.22 -14.33 3.11
CA SER A 34 1.97 -13.76 3.60
C SER A 34 2.19 -12.80 4.78
N CYS A 35 1.27 -11.85 4.98
CA CYS A 35 1.30 -10.98 6.15
C CYS A 35 1.34 -11.76 7.47
N SER A 36 0.52 -12.81 7.61
CA SER A 36 0.54 -13.68 8.79
C SER A 36 1.92 -14.32 9.05
N ALA A 37 2.63 -14.74 8.01
CA ALA A 37 3.97 -15.30 8.12
C ALA A 37 4.99 -14.24 8.53
N MET A 38 4.92 -13.02 7.95
CA MET A 38 5.77 -11.90 8.40
C MET A 38 5.54 -11.56 9.87
N LEU A 39 4.28 -11.46 10.30
CA LEU A 39 3.94 -11.17 11.70
C LEU A 39 4.47 -12.25 12.65
N ASP A 40 4.42 -13.53 12.27
CA ASP A 40 4.99 -14.62 13.07
C ASP A 40 6.52 -14.52 13.17
N LEU A 41 7.22 -14.26 12.04
CA LEU A 41 8.67 -14.10 12.03
C LEU A 41 9.13 -12.92 12.91
N MET A 42 8.39 -11.80 12.89
CA MET A 42 8.63 -10.66 13.77
C MET A 42 8.35 -11.00 15.24
N ALA A 43 7.23 -11.67 15.53
CA ALA A 43 6.84 -12.06 16.89
C ALA A 43 7.85 -13.04 17.52
N ARG A 44 8.53 -13.84 16.71
CA ARG A 44 9.64 -14.74 17.10
C ARG A 44 11.00 -14.05 17.19
N LYS A 45 11.07 -12.73 16.99
CA LYS A 45 12.30 -11.93 17.08
C LYS A 45 13.42 -12.38 16.16
N ILE A 46 13.09 -12.91 14.97
CA ILE A 46 14.10 -13.24 13.96
C ILE A 46 14.82 -11.94 13.55
N PRO A 47 16.16 -11.82 13.72
CA PRO A 47 16.88 -10.55 13.53
C PRO A 47 16.69 -9.90 12.16
N GLU A 48 16.52 -10.72 11.12
CA GLU A 48 16.20 -10.24 9.77
C GLU A 48 14.92 -9.39 9.77
N PHE A 49 13.88 -9.85 10.45
CA PHE A 49 12.55 -9.25 10.47
C PHE A 49 12.31 -8.24 11.60
N THR A 50 13.24 -8.08 12.54
CA THR A 50 13.09 -7.12 13.66
C THR A 50 14.17 -6.05 13.75
N ALA A 51 15.33 -6.26 13.13
CA ALA A 51 16.45 -5.33 13.22
C ALA A 51 17.08 -4.97 11.88
N LYS A 52 17.18 -5.92 10.93
CA LYS A 52 17.98 -5.72 9.71
C LYS A 52 17.18 -5.26 8.51
N SER A 53 15.92 -5.67 8.39
CA SER A 53 15.07 -5.29 7.29
C SER A 53 13.90 -4.41 7.69
N LEU A 54 13.52 -3.52 6.78
CA LEU A 54 12.26 -2.80 6.84
C LEU A 54 11.13 -3.73 6.38
N ILE A 55 10.06 -3.79 7.17
CA ILE A 55 8.83 -4.52 6.85
C ILE A 55 7.74 -3.50 6.54
N VAL A 56 7.11 -3.63 5.37
CA VAL A 56 6.00 -2.77 4.94
C VAL A 56 4.76 -3.64 4.76
N LEU A 57 3.72 -3.34 5.53
CA LEU A 57 2.43 -4.04 5.47
C LEU A 57 1.30 -3.09 5.07
N ASP A 58 0.19 -3.66 4.64
CA ASP A 58 -1.05 -2.92 4.42
C ASP A 58 -1.55 -2.29 5.72
N GLY A 59 -2.22 -1.14 5.62
CA GLY A 59 -2.68 -0.43 6.82
C GLY A 59 -3.94 -1.03 7.46
N ASP A 60 -4.60 -1.99 6.82
CA ASP A 60 -5.70 -2.76 7.44
C ASP A 60 -5.20 -3.64 8.61
N VAL A 61 -3.90 -3.98 8.62
CA VAL A 61 -3.22 -4.68 9.72
C VAL A 61 -3.36 -3.92 11.04
N VAL A 62 -3.57 -2.60 11.05
CA VAL A 62 -3.86 -1.82 12.29
C VAL A 62 -4.98 -2.46 13.11
N HIS A 63 -5.98 -3.05 12.46
CA HIS A 63 -7.12 -3.69 13.11
C HIS A 63 -6.89 -5.15 13.52
N ASP A 64 -5.78 -5.78 13.11
CA ASP A 64 -5.42 -7.12 13.55
C ASP A 64 -5.03 -7.14 15.04
N ASN A 65 -5.84 -7.82 15.85
CA ASN A 65 -5.68 -7.94 17.29
C ASN A 65 -5.05 -9.26 17.74
N SER A 66 -4.56 -10.08 16.82
CA SER A 66 -3.83 -11.31 17.12
C SER A 66 -2.60 -11.04 17.98
N ALA A 67 -2.20 -12.05 18.77
CA ALA A 67 -1.04 -11.92 19.66
C ALA A 67 0.25 -11.57 18.90
N ASN A 68 0.42 -12.14 17.69
CA ASN A 68 1.56 -11.87 16.84
C ASN A 68 1.51 -10.45 16.25
N ALA A 69 0.35 -9.99 15.76
CA ALA A 69 0.19 -8.62 15.28
C ALA A 69 0.51 -7.58 16.38
N LYS A 70 0.03 -7.80 17.61
CA LYS A 70 0.31 -6.92 18.75
C LYS A 70 1.81 -6.84 19.11
N LYS A 71 2.57 -7.92 18.91
CA LYS A 71 4.03 -7.94 19.11
C LYS A 71 4.73 -7.22 17.97
N ALA A 72 4.40 -7.58 16.72
CA ALA A 72 4.99 -7.01 15.51
C ALA A 72 4.79 -5.48 15.41
N LYS A 73 3.61 -4.97 15.80
CA LYS A 73 3.30 -3.53 15.84
C LYS A 73 4.17 -2.71 16.79
N LYS A 74 4.87 -3.36 17.72
CA LYS A 74 5.83 -2.70 18.62
C LYS A 74 7.24 -2.62 18.03
N GLU A 75 7.52 -3.35 16.95
CA GLU A 75 8.82 -3.30 16.31
C GLU A 75 8.99 -1.98 15.55
N LYS A 76 10.16 -1.37 15.69
CA LYS A 76 10.46 -0.06 15.12
C LYS A 76 10.75 -0.10 13.61
N ASN A 77 10.95 -1.28 13.05
CA ASN A 77 11.24 -1.53 11.64
C ASN A 77 9.99 -1.90 10.82
N LEU A 78 8.80 -1.83 11.44
CA LEU A 78 7.51 -2.00 10.75
C LEU A 78 6.95 -0.64 10.33
N CYS A 79 6.59 -0.51 9.06
CA CYS A 79 5.79 0.59 8.55
C CYS A 79 4.48 0.06 7.95
N LEU A 80 3.39 0.79 8.15
CA LEU A 80 2.09 0.47 7.57
C LEU A 80 1.78 1.45 6.46
N LEU A 81 1.30 0.96 5.32
CA LEU A 81 0.93 1.82 4.20
C LEU A 81 -0.18 2.81 4.62
N PRO A 82 -0.22 4.03 4.05
CA PRO A 82 -1.05 5.13 4.53
C PRO A 82 -2.53 5.02 4.11
N SER A 83 -3.19 3.92 4.45
CA SER A 83 -4.60 3.66 4.16
C SER A 83 -5.13 2.55 5.07
N THR A 84 -6.38 2.66 5.53
CA THR A 84 -7.04 1.57 6.26
C THR A 84 -7.58 0.47 5.35
N LEU A 85 -7.59 0.71 4.04
CA LEU A 85 -7.91 -0.27 3.01
C LEU A 85 -6.60 -0.81 2.40
N PRO A 86 -6.55 -2.09 2.02
CA PRO A 86 -5.48 -2.63 1.18
C PRO A 86 -5.28 -1.80 -0.10
N PRO A 87 -4.07 -1.77 -0.69
CA PRO A 87 -3.74 -0.90 -1.81
C PRO A 87 -4.68 -1.03 -3.02
N ASP A 88 -5.13 -2.24 -3.34
CA ASP A 88 -6.06 -2.52 -4.45
C ASP A 88 -7.47 -1.96 -4.20
N GLN A 89 -7.96 -2.05 -2.96
CA GLN A 89 -9.23 -1.47 -2.53
C GLN A 89 -9.15 0.06 -2.43
N MET A 90 -8.07 0.57 -1.82
CA MET A 90 -7.83 2.01 -1.69
C MET A 90 -7.79 2.69 -3.05
N ILE A 91 -7.05 2.11 -4.01
CA ILE A 91 -6.90 2.75 -5.31
C ILE A 91 -8.18 2.66 -6.15
N PHE A 92 -8.96 1.58 -5.97
CA PHE A 92 -10.30 1.49 -6.54
C PHE A 92 -11.19 2.62 -6.02
N GLU A 93 -11.29 2.79 -4.70
CA GLU A 93 -12.14 3.82 -4.08
C GLU A 93 -11.75 5.21 -4.57
N PHE A 94 -10.45 5.52 -4.57
CA PHE A 94 -9.94 6.78 -5.06
C PHE A 94 -10.37 7.07 -6.51
N LEU A 95 -10.10 6.14 -7.43
CA LEU A 95 -10.47 6.28 -8.84
C LEU A 95 -12.00 6.33 -9.05
N TYR A 96 -12.76 5.60 -8.24
CA TYR A 96 -14.21 5.63 -8.26
C TYR A 96 -14.74 7.01 -7.84
N ASN A 97 -14.08 7.67 -6.89
CA ASN A 97 -14.48 8.96 -6.36
C ASN A 97 -14.03 10.16 -7.19
N LEU A 98 -13.06 10.01 -8.09
CA LEU A 98 -12.64 11.10 -8.99
C LEU A 98 -13.78 11.54 -9.94
N PRO A 99 -14.01 12.84 -10.15
CA PRO A 99 -14.94 13.33 -11.18
C PRO A 99 -14.61 12.82 -12.59
N PRO A 100 -15.58 12.67 -13.51
CA PRO A 100 -15.32 12.21 -14.88
C PRO A 100 -14.41 13.14 -15.71
N ASP A 101 -14.36 14.43 -15.34
CA ASP A 101 -13.55 15.49 -15.93
C ASP A 101 -12.22 15.73 -15.19
N ASP A 102 -11.88 14.91 -14.21
CA ASP A 102 -10.60 14.99 -13.52
C ASP A 102 -9.42 14.74 -14.48
N ALA A 103 -8.36 15.55 -14.35
CA ALA A 103 -7.18 15.51 -15.20
C ALA A 103 -6.47 14.15 -15.25
N TYR A 104 -6.65 13.28 -14.24
CA TYR A 104 -6.12 11.91 -14.27
C TYR A 104 -6.62 11.10 -15.48
N TRP A 105 -7.85 11.34 -15.92
CA TRP A 105 -8.44 10.62 -17.06
C TRP A 105 -7.82 11.01 -18.40
N GLU A 106 -7.06 12.11 -18.45
CA GLU A 106 -6.31 12.58 -19.62
C GLU A 106 -4.92 11.94 -19.69
N ASN A 107 -4.87 10.65 -20.05
CA ASN A 107 -3.61 9.89 -20.11
C ASN A 107 -3.36 9.25 -21.48
N LYS A 108 -2.08 8.91 -21.74
CA LYS A 108 -1.63 8.34 -23.03
C LYS A 108 -2.25 6.97 -23.32
N ASN A 109 -2.60 6.24 -22.28
CA ASN A 109 -3.18 4.90 -22.41
C ASN A 109 -4.69 4.92 -22.66
N LYS A 110 -5.32 6.10 -22.79
CA LYS A 110 -6.77 6.28 -22.95
C LYS A 110 -7.57 5.59 -21.83
N PHE A 111 -7.00 5.51 -20.64
CA PHE A 111 -7.66 4.98 -19.45
C PHE A 111 -8.59 6.05 -18.89
N THR A 112 -9.78 6.14 -19.45
CA THR A 112 -10.80 7.12 -19.04
C THR A 112 -11.66 6.59 -17.88
N LYS A 113 -12.47 7.46 -17.27
CA LYS A 113 -13.49 7.06 -16.27
C LYS A 113 -14.36 5.91 -16.79
N ALA A 114 -14.81 5.97 -18.05
CA ALA A 114 -15.63 4.92 -18.66
C ALA A 114 -14.89 3.57 -18.78
N VAL A 115 -13.59 3.60 -19.13
CA VAL A 115 -12.77 2.39 -19.16
C VAL A 115 -12.60 1.82 -17.76
N PHE A 116 -12.30 2.65 -16.76
CA PHE A 116 -12.25 2.25 -15.36
C PHE A 116 -13.57 1.60 -14.90
N MET A 117 -14.72 2.23 -15.15
CA MET A 117 -16.04 1.71 -14.77
C MET A 117 -16.34 0.35 -15.42
N LYS A 118 -15.90 0.15 -16.67
CA LYS A 118 -16.01 -1.15 -17.35
C LYS A 118 -15.13 -2.21 -16.70
N THR A 119 -13.88 -1.88 -16.38
CA THR A 119 -12.93 -2.78 -15.69
C THR A 119 -13.40 -3.11 -14.27
N ALA A 120 -14.04 -2.16 -13.59
CA ALA A 120 -14.57 -2.25 -12.23
C ALA A 120 -15.95 -2.92 -12.13
N LYS A 121 -16.56 -3.33 -13.25
CA LYS A 121 -17.98 -3.74 -13.33
C LYS A 121 -18.37 -4.79 -12.30
N ASP A 122 -17.54 -5.80 -12.10
CA ASP A 122 -17.86 -6.93 -11.21
C ASP A 122 -17.85 -6.52 -9.73
N ILE A 123 -16.94 -5.63 -9.35
CA ILE A 123 -16.92 -5.02 -8.01
C ILE A 123 -18.19 -4.19 -7.82
N ILE A 124 -18.50 -3.31 -8.79
CA ILE A 124 -19.65 -2.41 -8.74
C ILE A 124 -20.96 -3.20 -8.60
N ALA A 125 -21.13 -4.24 -9.40
CA ALA A 125 -22.32 -5.09 -9.38
C ALA A 125 -22.43 -5.89 -8.09
N THR A 126 -21.32 -6.50 -7.63
CA THR A 126 -21.30 -7.35 -6.44
C THR A 126 -21.57 -6.56 -5.16
N LEU A 127 -20.93 -5.39 -5.01
CA LEU A 127 -21.09 -4.53 -3.84
C LEU A 127 -22.28 -3.57 -3.96
N LYS A 128 -23.01 -3.60 -5.09
CA LYS A 128 -24.15 -2.73 -5.41
C LYS A 128 -23.79 -1.24 -5.21
N ILE A 129 -22.63 -0.86 -5.75
CA ILE A 129 -22.08 0.48 -5.57
C ILE A 129 -22.97 1.49 -6.31
N GLY A 130 -23.41 2.52 -5.58
CA GLY A 130 -24.22 3.62 -6.09
C GLY A 130 -23.37 4.79 -6.60
N ASN A 131 -23.87 6.01 -6.49
CA ASN A 131 -23.15 7.19 -6.97
C ASN A 131 -21.94 7.54 -6.07
N ALA A 132 -20.89 8.07 -6.69
CA ALA A 132 -19.75 8.65 -5.98
C ALA A 132 -20.14 9.97 -5.26
N PRO A 133 -19.45 10.35 -4.17
CA PRO A 133 -18.36 9.61 -3.53
C PRO A 133 -18.89 8.42 -2.70
N ILE A 134 -18.11 7.36 -2.65
CA ILE A 134 -18.37 6.18 -1.81
C ILE A 134 -17.39 6.09 -0.66
N ASP A 135 -17.82 5.41 0.41
CA ASP A 135 -16.97 4.81 1.44
C ASP A 135 -16.97 3.30 1.22
N LEU A 136 -15.87 2.80 0.67
CA LEU A 136 -15.71 1.41 0.28
C LEU A 136 -15.65 0.49 1.50
N LYS A 137 -15.12 0.96 2.63
CA LYS A 137 -15.06 0.18 3.87
C LYS A 137 -16.46 -0.17 4.35
N ILE A 138 -17.37 0.82 4.38
CA ILE A 138 -18.77 0.62 4.75
C ILE A 138 -19.45 -0.38 3.80
N LEU A 139 -19.23 -0.25 2.49
CA LEU A 139 -19.82 -1.15 1.48
C LEU A 139 -19.35 -2.60 1.67
N ILE A 140 -18.04 -2.81 1.90
CA ILE A 140 -17.46 -4.13 2.14
C ILE A 140 -17.97 -4.72 3.45
N ASP A 141 -18.05 -3.93 4.53
CA ASP A 141 -18.53 -4.40 5.82
C ASP A 141 -20.01 -4.81 5.76
N ASN A 142 -20.83 -4.04 5.06
CA ASN A 142 -22.23 -4.38 4.81
C ASN A 142 -22.36 -5.66 3.98
N TYR A 143 -21.55 -5.82 2.94
CA TYR A 143 -21.54 -7.04 2.13
C TYR A 143 -21.16 -8.26 2.97
N LYS A 144 -20.12 -8.16 3.81
CA LYS A 144 -19.64 -9.26 4.69
C LYS A 144 -20.66 -9.63 5.76
N LYS A 145 -21.41 -8.67 6.32
CA LYS A 145 -22.48 -8.94 7.30
C LYS A 145 -23.58 -9.84 6.72
N VAL A 146 -23.95 -9.60 5.47
CA VAL A 146 -24.96 -10.39 4.75
C VAL A 146 -24.38 -11.70 4.22
N ASN A 147 -23.10 -11.72 3.83
CA ASN A 147 -22.45 -12.83 3.13
C ASN A 147 -21.27 -13.41 3.94
N LYS A 148 -21.54 -13.90 5.16
CA LYS A 148 -20.52 -14.33 6.14
C LYS A 148 -19.49 -15.35 5.63
N ASN A 149 -19.83 -16.15 4.62
CA ASN A 149 -18.95 -17.18 4.06
C ASN A 149 -18.15 -16.73 2.81
N HIS A 150 -18.25 -15.45 2.41
CA HIS A 150 -17.73 -14.97 1.12
C HIS A 150 -16.62 -13.92 1.26
N GLY A 151 -15.90 -13.89 2.39
CA GLY A 151 -14.78 -12.97 2.60
C GLY A 151 -13.70 -13.07 1.52
N GLY A 152 -13.44 -14.27 1.00
CA GLY A 152 -12.50 -14.50 -0.10
C GLY A 152 -12.96 -13.91 -1.44
N ILE A 153 -14.26 -13.73 -1.67
CA ILE A 153 -14.79 -13.17 -2.92
C ILE A 153 -14.40 -11.70 -3.05
N VAL A 154 -14.58 -10.91 -1.99
CA VAL A 154 -14.22 -9.48 -2.01
C VAL A 154 -12.74 -9.31 -2.34
N ARG A 155 -11.85 -10.01 -1.63
CA ARG A 155 -10.41 -9.98 -1.91
C ARG A 155 -10.11 -10.36 -3.36
N LYS A 156 -10.74 -11.42 -3.86
CA LYS A 156 -10.55 -11.87 -5.24
C LYS A 156 -10.97 -10.80 -6.26
N LEU A 157 -12.11 -10.15 -6.07
CA LEU A 157 -12.60 -9.10 -6.98
C LEU A 157 -11.61 -7.94 -7.13
N PHE A 158 -11.04 -7.46 -6.01
CA PHE A 158 -10.06 -6.37 -6.05
C PHE A 158 -8.72 -6.80 -6.65
N LYS A 159 -8.27 -8.03 -6.37
CA LYS A 159 -7.08 -8.61 -7.01
C LYS A 159 -7.27 -8.80 -8.51
N ASP A 160 -8.42 -9.31 -8.94
CA ASP A 160 -8.75 -9.49 -10.35
C ASP A 160 -8.75 -8.13 -11.06
N PHE A 161 -9.35 -7.10 -10.46
CA PHE A 161 -9.28 -5.71 -10.93
C PHE A 161 -7.83 -5.21 -11.05
N ALA A 162 -7.04 -5.34 -9.99
CA ALA A 162 -5.66 -4.88 -9.93
C ALA A 162 -4.78 -5.60 -10.97
N HIS A 163 -5.12 -6.83 -11.36
CA HIS A 163 -4.39 -7.60 -12.36
C HIS A 163 -4.88 -7.42 -13.80
N THR A 164 -5.94 -6.65 -14.04
CA THR A 164 -6.38 -6.35 -15.41
C THR A 164 -5.29 -5.64 -16.22
N THR A 165 -5.19 -5.97 -17.51
CA THR A 165 -4.19 -5.38 -18.41
C THR A 165 -4.30 -3.86 -18.48
N GLN A 166 -5.53 -3.32 -18.48
CA GLN A 166 -5.79 -1.89 -18.56
C GLN A 166 -5.27 -1.14 -17.34
N PHE A 167 -5.52 -1.67 -16.13
CA PHE A 167 -5.04 -1.07 -14.89
C PHE A 167 -3.52 -1.23 -14.73
N GLN A 168 -3.00 -2.43 -15.03
CA GLN A 168 -1.56 -2.70 -14.99
C GLN A 168 -0.76 -1.83 -15.96
N ALA A 169 -1.33 -1.47 -17.12
CA ALA A 169 -0.71 -0.53 -18.05
C ALA A 169 -0.56 0.88 -17.45
N GLN A 170 -1.42 1.30 -16.52
CA GLN A 170 -1.25 2.56 -15.79
C GLN A 170 -0.17 2.43 -14.73
N VAL A 171 -0.22 1.37 -13.92
CA VAL A 171 0.74 1.14 -12.82
C VAL A 171 2.17 0.99 -13.34
N LYS A 172 2.37 0.28 -14.45
CA LYS A 172 3.69 0.07 -15.08
C LYS A 172 4.08 1.16 -16.07
N GLY A 173 3.18 2.10 -16.34
CA GLY A 173 3.35 3.16 -17.32
C GLY A 173 4.25 4.30 -16.83
N ARG A 174 4.01 5.49 -17.37
CA ARG A 174 4.72 6.70 -16.92
C ARG A 174 4.28 7.04 -15.50
N VAL A 175 5.21 7.56 -14.69
CA VAL A 175 4.93 7.97 -13.29
C VAL A 175 3.72 8.91 -13.20
N LYS A 176 3.58 9.86 -14.13
CA LYS A 176 2.45 10.80 -14.16
C LYS A 176 1.09 10.17 -14.47
N ASP A 177 1.07 9.00 -15.12
CA ASP A 177 -0.17 8.28 -15.43
C ASP A 177 -0.45 7.21 -14.34
N ASN A 178 0.44 7.05 -13.35
CA ASN A 178 0.32 6.00 -12.35
C ASN A 178 -0.74 6.40 -11.30
N PRO A 179 -1.76 5.54 -11.05
CA PRO A 179 -2.85 5.88 -10.15
C PRO A 179 -2.38 6.09 -8.70
N TYR A 180 -1.45 5.27 -8.22
CA TYR A 180 -0.89 5.42 -6.87
C TYR A 180 -0.09 6.72 -6.75
N ARG A 181 0.58 7.16 -7.82
CA ARG A 181 1.28 8.45 -7.81
C ARG A 181 0.30 9.60 -7.70
N TYR A 182 -0.80 9.54 -8.46
CA TYR A 182 -1.84 10.55 -8.38
C TYR A 182 -2.52 10.57 -7.00
N TRP A 183 -2.74 9.39 -6.40
CA TRP A 183 -3.21 9.30 -5.02
C TRP A 183 -2.27 10.02 -4.05
N VAL A 184 -0.95 9.80 -4.14
CA VAL A 184 0.06 10.45 -3.29
C VAL A 184 -0.01 11.97 -3.41
N GLU A 185 -0.14 12.48 -4.64
CA GLU A 185 -0.25 13.93 -4.92
C GLU A 185 -1.53 14.54 -4.34
N LYS A 186 -2.64 13.78 -4.29
CA LYS A 186 -3.91 14.23 -3.69
C LYS A 186 -4.00 14.00 -2.18
N ASN A 187 -3.09 13.22 -1.59
CA ASN A 187 -3.07 12.86 -0.18
C ASN A 187 -1.70 13.16 0.46
N PRO A 188 -1.23 14.43 0.44
CA PRO A 188 0.11 14.78 0.90
C PRO A 188 0.29 14.51 2.39
N VAL A 189 -0.72 14.80 3.22
CA VAL A 189 -0.66 14.61 4.69
C VAL A 189 -0.37 13.15 5.06
N GLN A 190 -1.12 12.22 4.47
CA GLN A 190 -0.96 10.79 4.72
C GLN A 190 0.38 10.28 4.15
N SER A 191 0.76 10.76 2.97
CA SER A 191 2.01 10.38 2.31
C SER A 191 3.25 10.86 3.09
N ASP A 192 3.23 12.09 3.58
CA ASP A 192 4.31 12.68 4.37
C ASP A 192 4.40 12.02 5.75
N SER A 193 3.26 11.70 6.37
CA SER A 193 3.22 10.92 7.61
C SER A 193 3.93 9.58 7.43
N PHE A 194 3.61 8.84 6.35
CA PHE A 194 4.28 7.58 6.03
C PHE A 194 5.78 7.77 5.79
N LYS A 195 6.19 8.78 5.00
CA LYS A 195 7.61 9.08 4.73
C LYS A 195 8.37 9.35 6.03
N ASN A 196 7.77 10.09 6.97
CA ASN A 196 8.37 10.39 8.27
C ASN A 196 8.53 9.14 9.14
N GLU A 197 7.52 8.27 9.18
CA GLU A 197 7.61 6.98 9.88
C GLU A 197 8.69 6.09 9.27
N LEU A 198 8.73 6.01 7.94
CA LEU A 198 9.76 5.27 7.21
C LEU A 198 11.17 5.76 7.57
N ILE A 199 11.41 7.07 7.56
CA ILE A 199 12.73 7.64 7.90
C ILE A 199 13.12 7.28 9.34
N LYS A 200 12.18 7.33 10.28
CA LYS A 200 12.43 6.90 11.67
C LYS A 200 12.82 5.42 11.73
N SER A 201 12.09 4.56 11.03
CA SER A 201 12.39 3.12 10.94
C SER A 201 13.76 2.86 10.30
N LEU A 202 14.09 3.55 9.21
CA LEU A 202 15.38 3.43 8.53
C LEU A 202 16.54 3.85 9.44
N LYS A 203 16.40 4.95 10.19
CA LYS A 203 17.43 5.34 11.17
C LYS A 203 17.69 4.21 12.17
N VAL A 204 16.64 3.61 12.74
CA VAL A 204 16.78 2.49 13.68
C VAL A 204 17.41 1.26 13.04
N ILE A 205 16.98 0.88 11.83
CA ILE A 205 17.53 -0.27 11.11
C ILE A 205 19.02 -0.06 10.82
N MET A 206 19.41 1.12 10.34
CA MET A 206 20.78 1.42 9.98
C MET A 206 21.69 1.46 11.21
N THR A 207 21.26 2.06 12.32
CA THR A 207 22.07 2.12 13.54
C THR A 207 22.14 0.77 14.26
N SER A 208 20.99 0.15 14.49
CA SER A 208 20.89 -1.01 15.38
C SER A 208 21.02 -2.35 14.65
N GLY A 209 20.66 -2.40 13.37
CA GLY A 209 20.73 -3.61 12.54
C GLY A 209 22.02 -3.72 11.73
N HIS A 210 22.57 -2.59 11.29
CA HIS A 210 23.74 -2.53 10.40
C HIS A 210 24.95 -1.80 10.98
N GLY A 211 24.85 -1.27 12.21
CA GLY A 211 25.98 -0.65 12.91
C GLY A 211 26.45 0.68 12.32
N VAL A 212 25.61 1.37 11.55
CA VAL A 212 25.93 2.68 10.98
C VAL A 212 25.88 3.75 12.07
N ASP A 213 26.84 4.66 12.07
CA ASP A 213 26.88 5.78 13.01
C ASP A 213 25.60 6.65 12.90
N SER A 214 25.06 7.04 14.05
CA SER A 214 23.78 7.77 14.16
C SER A 214 23.86 9.16 13.54
N ALA A 215 24.98 9.86 13.70
CA ALA A 215 25.16 11.19 13.12
C ALA A 215 25.26 11.09 11.58
N THR A 216 25.97 10.09 11.09
CA THR A 216 26.13 9.80 9.66
C THR A 216 24.77 9.54 8.98
N ILE A 217 23.96 8.61 9.51
CA ILE A 217 22.65 8.33 8.89
C ILE A 217 21.67 9.49 9.07
N SER A 218 21.75 10.20 10.19
CA SER A 218 20.90 11.37 10.42
C SER A 218 21.20 12.46 9.41
N SER A 219 22.47 12.82 9.19
CA SER A 219 22.88 13.78 8.17
C SER A 219 22.44 13.32 6.77
N TYR A 220 22.67 12.05 6.42
CA TYR A 220 22.29 11.51 5.11
C TYR A 220 20.78 11.65 4.81
N LEU A 221 19.93 11.51 5.83
CA LEU A 221 18.47 11.54 5.71
C LEU A 221 17.81 12.87 6.11
N SER A 222 18.55 13.88 6.61
CA SER A 222 18.00 15.17 7.07
C SER A 222 18.06 16.29 6.04
N ASP A 223 18.83 16.13 4.96
CA ASP A 223 18.84 17.04 3.81
C ASP A 223 17.58 16.89 2.91
N ASN A 224 16.45 16.42 3.46
CA ASN A 224 15.28 15.93 2.73
C ASN A 224 13.97 16.55 3.20
#